data_AF-A0AAU1GAT6-F1
#
_entry.id   AF-A0AAU1GAT6-F1
#
_cell.length_a   1.000
_cell.length_b   1.000
_cell.length_c   1.000
_cell.angle_alpha   90.00
_cell.angle_beta   90.00
_cell.angle_gamma   90.00
#
_symmetry.space_group_name_H-M   'P 1'
#
loop_
_entity.id
_entity.type
_entity.pdbx_description
1 polymer ?
#
loop_
_entity_poly.entity_id
_entity_poly.type
_entity_poly.pdbx_seq_one_letter_code
_entity_poly.pdbx_strand_id
1 'polypeptide(L)'
;MANTANNAAGVPRQPRGNSGQQNNAGTGGGRSRTTNRTRNYNFNIGGQGGSGGGQAQGRGGPQGGQRGFAGRGQGARHGAYSPLADPEFFSNVDIRNYCDNGRAVFLQMSFELANAAEMLNAVLKEIPDPEGRPFGSRARARRVSKRLKKAAEDALGSAKNMAATYAAFQREFDPELAPYQARRPRQGGRRFDFNS
;
A
#
# COMPACT_ATOMS: atom_id res chain seq x y z
N MET A 1 22.11 38.53 -68.95
CA MET A 1 21.28 38.33 -67.73
C MET A 1 21.74 39.37 -66.71
N ALA A 2 20.78 40.09 -66.12
CA ALA A 2 20.95 41.43 -65.57
C ALA A 2 21.76 41.51 -64.26
N ASN A 3 22.47 42.64 -64.15
CA ASN A 3 23.20 43.19 -63.01
C ASN A 3 22.31 44.26 -62.35
N THR A 4 22.23 44.38 -61.01
CA THR A 4 22.00 45.63 -60.24
C THR A 4 22.02 45.35 -58.73
N ALA A 5 22.60 46.31 -58.00
CA ALA A 5 23.13 46.28 -56.66
C ALA A 5 22.17 46.70 -55.52
N ASN A 6 22.67 46.48 -54.29
CA ASN A 6 22.53 47.24 -53.04
C ASN A 6 21.84 48.62 -53.09
N ASN A 7 20.98 48.97 -52.11
CA ASN A 7 21.37 49.76 -50.92
C ASN A 7 20.22 50.09 -49.95
N ALA A 8 20.66 50.56 -48.78
CA ALA A 8 20.06 50.81 -47.47
C ALA A 8 18.89 51.83 -47.29
N ALA A 9 18.51 51.97 -46.00
CA ALA A 9 17.62 52.93 -45.30
C ALA A 9 16.18 52.43 -45.07
N GLY A 10 15.53 52.50 -43.90
CA GLY A 10 15.80 53.10 -42.59
C GLY A 10 14.47 53.18 -41.82
N VAL A 11 14.54 53.44 -40.51
CA VAL A 11 13.47 53.93 -39.59
C VAL A 11 12.36 52.93 -39.10
N PRO A 12 11.77 53.15 -37.90
CA PRO A 12 11.71 52.15 -36.82
C PRO A 12 10.27 51.73 -36.47
N ARG A 13 10.06 50.53 -35.90
CA ARG A 13 8.76 50.17 -35.33
C ARG A 13 8.83 50.17 -33.80
N GLN A 14 8.10 51.13 -33.25
CA GLN A 14 7.83 51.41 -31.84
C GLN A 14 7.21 50.20 -31.11
N PRO A 15 7.43 50.04 -29.80
CA PRO A 15 6.72 49.07 -28.97
C PRO A 15 5.27 49.53 -28.74
N ARG A 16 4.31 48.77 -29.24
CA ARG A 16 2.87 49.00 -29.00
C ARG A 16 2.43 48.32 -27.71
N GLY A 17 2.16 49.14 -26.70
CA GLY A 17 0.91 49.13 -25.93
C GLY A 17 0.50 47.83 -25.24
N ASN A 18 0.97 47.67 -24.01
CA ASN A 18 0.36 46.83 -22.99
C ASN A 18 -0.93 47.49 -22.49
N SER A 19 -2.09 47.01 -22.94
CA SER A 19 -3.40 47.42 -22.41
C SER A 19 -4.32 46.22 -22.31
N GLY A 20 -4.39 45.63 -21.11
CA GLY A 20 -5.27 44.49 -20.87
C GLY A 20 -5.15 43.94 -19.46
N GLN A 21 -5.39 44.76 -18.43
CA GLN A 21 -5.85 44.18 -17.17
C GLN A 21 -6.78 45.13 -16.42
N GLN A 22 -8.06 44.88 -16.66
CA GLN A 22 -9.20 45.41 -15.93
C GLN A 22 -9.17 44.87 -14.49
N ASN A 23 -9.42 45.82 -13.59
CA ASN A 23 -9.77 45.70 -12.18
C ASN A 23 -10.51 44.41 -11.81
N ASN A 24 -10.03 43.74 -10.76
CA ASN A 24 -10.94 43.06 -9.84
C ASN A 24 -10.41 43.15 -8.40
N ALA A 25 -10.80 44.22 -7.72
CA ALA A 25 -10.74 44.32 -6.27
C ALA A 25 -11.81 43.37 -5.70
N GLY A 26 -11.36 42.24 -5.16
CA GLY A 26 -12.21 41.21 -4.57
C GLY A 26 -11.52 40.57 -3.37
N THR A 27 -11.70 41.22 -2.22
CA THR A 27 -12.03 40.65 -0.91
C THR A 27 -11.61 39.19 -0.62
N GLY A 28 -10.64 39.05 0.29
CA GLY A 28 -10.73 38.15 1.46
C GLY A 28 -10.83 36.64 1.23
N GLY A 29 -9.74 35.92 1.50
CA GLY A 29 -9.79 34.46 1.64
C GLY A 29 -8.43 33.85 1.94
N GLY A 30 -7.96 34.02 3.19
CA GLY A 30 -6.71 33.44 3.69
C GLY A 30 -6.67 31.93 3.51
N ARG A 31 -5.84 31.45 2.58
CA ARG A 31 -5.50 30.03 2.47
C ARG A 31 -4.39 29.71 3.47
N SER A 32 -4.82 29.30 4.66
CA SER A 32 -3.95 28.69 5.66
C SER A 32 -3.25 27.47 5.05
N ARG A 33 -1.93 27.58 4.86
CA ARG A 33 -1.06 26.45 4.53
C ARG A 33 -0.79 25.70 5.83
N THR A 34 -1.47 24.59 6.05
CA THR A 34 -1.17 23.70 7.18
C THR A 34 -0.17 22.62 6.76
N THR A 35 0.91 22.61 7.53
CA THR A 35 2.11 21.77 7.58
C THR A 35 1.84 20.28 7.86
N ASN A 36 2.81 19.46 7.45
CA ASN A 36 3.11 18.08 7.86
C ASN A 36 2.01 17.32 8.62
N ARG A 37 1.23 16.54 7.88
CA ARG A 37 0.32 15.54 8.45
C ARG A 37 1.14 14.30 8.84
N THR A 38 1.71 14.32 10.04
CA THR A 38 2.27 13.15 10.73
C THR A 38 1.18 12.08 10.78
N ARG A 39 1.36 10.98 10.04
CA ARG A 39 0.42 9.86 10.07
C ARG A 39 0.72 9.04 11.31
N ASN A 40 -0.07 9.27 12.36
CA ASN A 40 -0.09 8.39 13.52
C ASN A 40 -0.88 7.13 13.15
N TYR A 41 -0.23 5.97 13.16
CA TYR A 41 -0.89 4.68 12.91
C TYR A 41 -1.20 4.02 14.26
N ASN A 42 -2.46 4.08 14.67
CA ASN A 42 -2.93 3.35 15.85
C ASN A 42 -3.53 2.02 15.38
N PHE A 43 -2.85 0.91 15.68
CA PHE A 43 -3.38 -0.44 15.49
C PHE A 43 -4.06 -0.90 16.78
N ASN A 44 -5.40 -0.92 16.78
CA ASN A 44 -6.17 -1.57 17.83
C ASN A 44 -6.57 -2.96 17.36
N ILE A 45 -5.79 -3.96 17.77
CA ILE A 45 -6.11 -5.38 17.59
C ILE A 45 -6.71 -5.89 18.91
N GLY A 46 -8.02 -6.17 18.89
CA GLY A 46 -8.70 -6.96 19.92
C GLY A 46 -9.88 -6.26 20.60
N GLY A 47 -11.07 -6.86 20.46
CA GLY A 47 -12.04 -6.99 21.55
C GLY A 47 -12.83 -5.75 21.97
N GLN A 48 -14.05 -5.66 21.46
CA GLN A 48 -15.15 -4.88 22.02
C GLN A 48 -15.39 -5.25 23.49
N GLY A 49 -15.42 -4.27 24.39
CA GLY A 49 -15.76 -4.52 25.80
C GLY A 49 -15.61 -3.28 26.67
N GLY A 50 -16.71 -2.54 26.82
CA GLY A 50 -16.79 -1.44 27.78
C GLY A 50 -16.65 -1.92 29.22
N SER A 51 -16.06 -1.06 30.05
CA SER A 51 -16.11 -1.01 31.52
C SER A 51 -15.34 0.25 31.91
N GLY A 52 -15.74 1.15 32.79
CA GLY A 52 -16.84 1.29 33.74
C GLY A 52 -16.56 2.64 34.47
N GLY A 53 -17.42 3.24 35.27
CA GLY A 53 -18.73 2.85 35.76
C GLY A 53 -19.30 4.04 36.53
N GLY A 54 -20.59 4.32 36.28
CA GLY A 54 -21.43 5.18 37.11
C GLY A 54 -22.26 4.31 38.06
N GLN A 55 -22.57 4.89 39.22
CA GLN A 55 -23.36 4.34 40.32
C GLN A 55 -24.76 3.86 39.90
N ALA A 56 -25.24 2.75 40.48
CA ALA A 56 -26.60 2.66 41.03
C ALA A 56 -26.81 1.35 41.80
N GLN A 57 -27.40 1.49 42.99
CA GLN A 57 -27.87 0.46 43.91
C GLN A 57 -29.06 -0.32 43.34
N GLY A 58 -29.22 -1.59 43.70
CA GLY A 58 -30.43 -2.36 43.35
C GLY A 58 -30.45 -3.75 43.96
N ARG A 59 -31.49 -4.00 44.75
CA ARG A 59 -31.70 -5.08 45.72
C ARG A 59 -32.64 -6.16 45.14
N GLY A 60 -32.33 -7.44 45.35
CA GLY A 60 -33.33 -8.50 45.57
C GLY A 60 -33.62 -9.51 44.45
N GLY A 61 -33.58 -10.81 44.82
CA GLY A 61 -34.41 -11.88 44.23
C GLY A 61 -33.67 -13.12 43.71
N PRO A 62 -33.95 -14.35 44.22
CA PRO A 62 -33.42 -15.60 43.68
C PRO A 62 -34.44 -16.31 42.79
N GLN A 63 -34.04 -16.75 41.59
CA GLN A 63 -34.74 -17.81 40.86
C GLN A 63 -33.85 -18.40 39.75
N GLY A 64 -33.93 -19.73 39.62
CA GLY A 64 -32.96 -20.59 38.95
C GLY A 64 -33.08 -20.67 37.43
N GLY A 65 -32.23 -21.52 36.84
CA GLY A 65 -32.32 -21.87 35.43
C GLY A 65 -30.98 -22.18 34.78
N GLN A 66 -30.55 -23.45 34.89
CA GLN A 66 -29.45 -24.02 34.13
C GLN A 66 -29.70 -23.91 32.62
N ARG A 67 -28.69 -23.46 31.87
CA ARG A 67 -28.05 -24.19 30.74
C ARG A 67 -26.99 -23.29 30.12
N GLY A 68 -25.75 -23.50 30.58
CA GLY A 68 -24.56 -22.95 29.93
C GLY A 68 -24.44 -23.52 28.52
N PHE A 69 -24.42 -22.62 27.52
CA PHE A 69 -23.92 -22.92 26.20
C PHE A 69 -22.39 -23.06 26.29
N ALA A 70 -21.94 -24.24 26.71
CA ALA A 70 -20.59 -24.72 26.47
C ALA A 70 -20.47 -25.06 24.97
N GLY A 71 -20.42 -24.03 24.14
CA GLY A 71 -19.96 -24.16 22.77
C GLY A 71 -18.49 -24.54 22.79
N ARG A 72 -18.18 -25.83 22.59
CA ARG A 72 -16.87 -26.32 22.16
C ARG A 72 -16.50 -25.61 20.87
N GLY A 73 -15.93 -24.41 20.99
CA GLY A 73 -15.12 -23.80 19.95
C GLY A 73 -13.83 -24.60 19.86
N GLN A 74 -13.88 -25.76 19.22
CA GLN A 74 -12.72 -26.50 18.77
C GLN A 74 -12.14 -25.71 17.59
N GLY A 75 -11.56 -24.55 17.92
CA GLY A 75 -10.87 -23.67 17.01
C GLY A 75 -9.66 -24.43 16.50
N ALA A 76 -9.82 -24.97 15.30
CA ALA A 76 -8.81 -25.66 14.56
C ALA A 76 -7.52 -24.83 14.57
N ARG A 77 -6.52 -25.34 15.29
CA ARG A 77 -5.13 -24.92 15.14
C ARG A 77 -4.64 -25.42 13.79
N HIS A 78 -5.20 -24.89 12.70
CA HIS A 78 -4.51 -24.89 11.43
C HIS A 78 -3.35 -23.92 11.62
N GLY A 79 -2.18 -24.44 11.97
CA GLY A 79 -0.95 -23.67 11.97
C GLY A 79 -0.88 -22.97 10.62
N ALA A 80 -1.00 -21.64 10.64
CA ALA A 80 -0.90 -20.83 9.45
C ALA A 80 0.55 -20.95 8.98
N TYR A 81 0.82 -21.87 8.06
CA TYR A 81 2.08 -21.87 7.35
C TYR A 81 2.18 -20.54 6.64
N SER A 82 3.13 -19.72 7.09
CA SER A 82 3.35 -18.43 6.47
C SER A 82 3.81 -18.66 5.03
N PRO A 83 3.21 -17.97 4.04
CA PRO A 83 3.70 -18.03 2.67
C PRO A 83 5.10 -17.42 2.54
N LEU A 84 5.51 -16.65 3.54
CA LEU A 84 6.90 -16.27 3.76
C LEU A 84 7.55 -17.38 4.58
N ALA A 85 8.66 -17.95 4.09
CA ALA A 85 9.50 -18.84 4.90
C ALA A 85 9.84 -18.16 6.23
N ASP A 86 10.08 -18.95 7.28
CA ASP A 86 10.45 -18.39 8.57
C ASP A 86 11.70 -17.49 8.41
N PRO A 87 11.71 -16.30 9.03
CA PRO A 87 12.80 -15.36 8.85
C PRO A 87 14.08 -15.87 9.51
N GLU A 88 14.91 -16.54 8.73
CA GLU A 88 16.25 -16.97 9.09
C GLU A 88 17.28 -16.07 8.40
N PHE A 89 18.08 -15.32 9.16
CA PHE A 89 19.05 -14.35 8.61
C PHE A 89 20.49 -14.70 8.99
N PHE A 90 20.94 -15.90 8.60
CA PHE A 90 22.28 -16.39 8.93
C PHE A 90 23.33 -16.06 7.84
N SER A 91 22.89 -15.70 6.65
CA SER A 91 23.75 -15.35 5.53
C SER A 91 23.14 -14.29 4.60
N ASN A 92 23.99 -13.64 3.79
CA ASN A 92 23.56 -12.70 2.75
C ASN A 92 22.57 -13.36 1.76
N VAL A 93 22.79 -14.65 1.47
CA VAL A 93 21.91 -15.45 0.62
C VAL A 93 20.52 -15.60 1.26
N ASP A 94 20.44 -15.80 2.57
CA ASP A 94 19.15 -15.95 3.25
C ASP A 94 18.34 -14.64 3.25
N ILE A 95 19.02 -13.51 3.49
CA ILE A 95 18.40 -12.17 3.40
C ILE A 95 17.85 -11.93 1.99
N ARG A 96 18.65 -12.24 0.95
CA ARG A 96 18.22 -12.13 -0.44
C ARG A 96 17.00 -13.02 -0.71
N ASN A 97 17.08 -14.29 -0.36
CA ASN A 97 16.02 -15.26 -0.61
C ASN A 97 14.72 -14.85 0.09
N TYR A 98 14.80 -14.37 1.34
CA TYR A 98 13.63 -13.87 2.07
C TYR A 98 12.99 -12.67 1.36
N CYS A 99 13.79 -11.69 0.93
CA CYS A 99 13.31 -10.52 0.19
C CYS A 99 12.72 -10.89 -1.18
N ASP A 100 13.37 -11.77 -1.93
CA ASP A 100 12.92 -12.22 -3.25
C ASP A 100 11.61 -13.02 -3.15
N ASN A 101 11.52 -13.93 -2.19
CA ASN A 101 10.29 -14.69 -1.90
C ASN A 101 9.15 -13.76 -1.48
N GLY A 102 9.41 -12.84 -0.55
CA GLY A 102 8.40 -11.86 -0.13
C GLY A 102 7.92 -10.99 -1.28
N ARG A 103 8.82 -10.53 -2.15
CA ARG A 103 8.47 -9.77 -3.36
C ARG A 103 7.53 -10.57 -4.27
N ALA A 104 7.82 -11.86 -4.49
CA ALA A 104 6.96 -12.73 -5.30
C ALA A 104 5.58 -12.91 -4.68
N VAL A 105 5.50 -13.20 -3.37
CA VAL A 105 4.23 -13.38 -2.64
C VAL A 105 3.37 -12.11 -2.70
N PHE A 106 3.95 -10.95 -2.42
CA PHE A 106 3.20 -9.69 -2.44
C PHE A 106 2.76 -9.28 -3.84
N LEU A 107 3.55 -9.57 -4.88
CA LEU A 107 3.15 -9.34 -6.27
C LEU A 107 1.96 -10.22 -6.64
N GLN A 108 2.02 -11.51 -6.34
CA GLN A 108 0.91 -12.44 -6.58
C GLN A 108 -0.36 -11.96 -5.88
N MET A 109 -0.26 -11.62 -4.59
CA MET A 109 -1.38 -11.12 -3.81
C MET A 109 -1.93 -9.80 -4.38
N SER A 110 -1.08 -8.92 -4.91
CA SER A 110 -1.54 -7.67 -5.54
C SER A 110 -2.42 -7.92 -6.76
N PHE A 111 -2.08 -8.91 -7.60
CA PHE A 111 -2.88 -9.26 -8.78
C PHE A 111 -4.20 -9.93 -8.38
N GLU A 112 -4.15 -10.86 -7.42
CA GLU A 112 -5.35 -11.55 -6.92
C GLU A 112 -6.34 -10.58 -6.28
N LEU A 113 -5.86 -9.65 -5.44
CA LEU A 113 -6.71 -8.63 -4.81
C LEU A 113 -7.27 -7.65 -5.85
N ALA A 114 -6.51 -7.26 -6.87
CA ALA A 114 -6.98 -6.39 -7.94
C ALA A 114 -8.10 -7.08 -8.76
N ASN A 115 -7.91 -8.34 -9.11
CA ASN A 115 -8.92 -9.14 -9.81
C ASN A 115 -10.18 -9.33 -8.94
N ALA A 116 -10.01 -9.68 -7.66
CA ALA A 116 -11.10 -9.81 -6.71
C ALA A 116 -11.88 -8.50 -6.53
N ALA A 117 -11.22 -7.34 -6.59
CA ALA A 117 -11.88 -6.04 -6.55
C ALA A 117 -12.81 -5.82 -7.74
N GLU A 118 -12.40 -6.22 -8.95
CA GLU A 118 -13.23 -6.12 -10.16
C GLU A 118 -14.41 -7.10 -10.11
N MET A 119 -14.16 -8.35 -9.70
CA MET A 119 -15.22 -9.35 -9.52
C MET A 119 -16.26 -8.90 -8.47
N LEU A 120 -15.80 -8.40 -7.32
CA LEU A 120 -16.68 -7.88 -6.28
C LEU A 120 -17.50 -6.68 -6.78
N ASN A 121 -16.89 -5.79 -7.57
CA ASN A 121 -17.58 -4.65 -8.17
C ASN A 121 -18.66 -5.11 -9.16
N ALA A 122 -18.36 -6.11 -9.99
CA ALA A 122 -19.31 -6.67 -10.95
C ALA A 122 -20.51 -7.27 -10.22
N VAL A 123 -20.29 -8.15 -9.24
CA VAL A 123 -21.35 -8.80 -8.46
C VAL A 123 -22.23 -7.77 -7.74
N LEU A 124 -21.62 -6.78 -7.08
CA LEU A 124 -22.39 -5.82 -6.28
C LEU A 124 -23.23 -4.86 -7.12
N LYS A 125 -22.89 -4.62 -8.40
CA LYS A 125 -23.67 -3.74 -9.28
C LYS A 125 -25.01 -4.34 -9.70
N GLU A 126 -25.12 -5.67 -9.69
CA GLU A 126 -26.34 -6.39 -10.05
C GLU A 126 -27.40 -6.33 -8.93
N ILE A 127 -27.01 -6.01 -7.70
CA ILE A 127 -27.93 -5.92 -6.56
C ILE A 127 -28.76 -4.62 -6.71
N PRO A 128 -30.11 -4.69 -6.66
CA PRO A 128 -30.96 -3.50 -6.71
C PRO A 128 -30.68 -2.52 -5.57
N ASP A 129 -30.98 -1.24 -5.81
CA ASP A 129 -30.86 -0.23 -4.77
C ASP A 129 -32.05 -0.29 -3.80
N PRO A 130 -31.86 -0.41 -2.47
CA PRO A 130 -32.97 -0.49 -1.52
C PRO A 130 -33.79 0.81 -1.47
N GLU A 131 -33.19 1.94 -1.85
CA GLU A 131 -33.86 3.24 -1.94
C GLU A 131 -34.43 3.50 -3.35
N GLY A 132 -34.37 2.51 -4.25
CA GLY A 132 -34.88 2.61 -5.61
C GLY A 132 -34.11 3.57 -6.52
N ARG A 133 -32.95 4.08 -6.11
CA ARG A 133 -32.21 5.06 -6.91
C ARG A 133 -31.61 4.38 -8.14
N PRO A 134 -31.84 4.92 -9.35
CA PRO A 134 -31.13 4.44 -10.53
C PRO A 134 -29.62 4.67 -10.30
N PHE A 135 -28.83 3.60 -10.46
CA PHE A 135 -27.38 3.59 -10.24
C PHE A 135 -26.89 3.67 -8.77
N GLY A 136 -27.76 3.76 -7.77
CA GLY A 136 -27.37 3.84 -6.35
C GLY A 136 -26.49 2.67 -5.91
N SER A 137 -26.82 1.48 -6.41
CA SER A 137 -26.04 0.26 -6.21
C SER A 137 -24.62 0.36 -6.78
N ARG A 138 -24.44 0.93 -7.97
CA ARG A 138 -23.13 1.06 -8.63
C ARG A 138 -22.19 1.96 -7.81
N ALA A 139 -22.72 3.01 -7.19
CA ALA A 139 -21.96 3.89 -6.31
C ALA A 139 -21.52 3.18 -5.02
N ARG A 140 -22.38 2.35 -4.43
CA ARG A 140 -22.01 1.49 -3.27
C ARG A 140 -20.98 0.44 -3.65
N ALA A 141 -21.20 -0.29 -4.75
CA ALA A 141 -20.28 -1.29 -5.28
C ALA A 141 -18.87 -0.72 -5.44
N ARG A 142 -18.74 0.46 -6.07
CA ARG A 142 -17.47 1.18 -6.21
C ARG A 142 -16.82 1.53 -4.87
N ARG A 143 -17.60 1.95 -3.86
CA ARG A 143 -17.06 2.29 -2.53
C ARG A 143 -16.48 1.07 -1.83
N VAL A 144 -17.13 -0.08 -1.94
CA VAL A 144 -16.68 -1.34 -1.34
C VAL A 144 -15.47 -1.88 -2.10
N SER A 145 -15.57 -2.02 -3.43
CA SER A 145 -14.47 -2.56 -4.26
C SER A 145 -13.21 -1.70 -4.21
N LYS A 146 -13.34 -0.38 -4.03
CA LYS A 146 -12.20 0.52 -3.83
C LYS A 146 -11.33 0.14 -2.63
N ARG A 147 -11.90 -0.43 -1.57
CA ARG A 147 -11.10 -0.90 -0.41
C ARG A 147 -10.21 -2.07 -0.78
N LEU A 148 -10.74 -3.00 -1.57
CA LEU A 148 -9.98 -4.16 -2.03
C LEU A 148 -8.90 -3.76 -3.04
N LYS A 149 -9.22 -2.83 -3.95
CA LYS A 149 -8.23 -2.22 -4.84
C LYS A 149 -7.10 -1.50 -4.07
N LYS A 150 -7.44 -0.80 -2.98
CA LYS A 150 -6.44 -0.17 -2.11
C LYS A 150 -5.52 -1.21 -1.45
N ALA A 151 -6.05 -2.35 -1.03
CA ALA A 151 -5.27 -3.45 -0.48
C ALA A 151 -4.31 -4.05 -1.52
N ALA A 152 -4.74 -4.18 -2.79
CA ALA A 152 -3.86 -4.58 -3.88
C ALA A 152 -2.67 -3.62 -4.08
N GLU A 153 -2.94 -2.30 -4.02
CA GLU A 153 -1.89 -1.28 -4.09
C GLU A 153 -0.93 -1.33 -2.90
N ASP A 154 -1.44 -1.61 -1.69
CA ASP A 154 -0.61 -1.79 -0.50
C ASP A 154 0.28 -3.02 -0.62
N ALA A 155 -0.24 -4.14 -1.13
CA ALA A 155 0.57 -5.34 -1.41
C ALA A 155 1.68 -5.04 -2.42
N LEU A 156 1.37 -4.31 -3.50
CA LEU A 156 2.39 -3.85 -4.46
C LEU A 156 3.42 -2.93 -3.78
N GLY A 157 2.99 -2.05 -2.87
CA GLY A 157 3.87 -1.23 -2.06
C GLY A 157 4.81 -2.05 -1.18
N SER A 158 4.29 -3.09 -0.52
CA SER A 158 5.08 -4.04 0.26
C SER A 158 6.11 -4.76 -0.61
N ALA A 159 5.74 -5.21 -1.81
CA ALA A 159 6.69 -5.83 -2.75
C ALA A 159 7.84 -4.89 -3.13
N LYS A 160 7.55 -3.60 -3.37
CA LYS A 160 8.58 -2.58 -3.64
C LYS A 160 9.49 -2.38 -2.44
N ASN A 161 8.93 -2.34 -1.23
CA ASN A 161 9.72 -2.21 -0.01
C ASN A 161 10.62 -3.43 0.20
N MET A 162 10.16 -4.66 -0.07
CA MET A 162 11.02 -5.85 0.02
C MET A 162 12.24 -5.77 -0.90
N ALA A 163 12.05 -5.31 -2.14
CA ALA A 163 13.16 -5.08 -3.06
C ALA A 163 14.10 -3.96 -2.57
N ALA A 164 13.53 -2.86 -2.07
CA ALA A 164 14.30 -1.74 -1.53
C ALA A 164 15.09 -2.13 -0.28
N THR A 165 14.56 -3.01 0.58
CA THR A 165 15.25 -3.54 1.75
C THR A 165 16.53 -4.26 1.36
N TYR A 166 16.48 -5.16 0.37
CA TYR A 166 17.68 -5.87 -0.07
C TYR A 166 18.69 -4.92 -0.73
N ALA A 167 18.22 -3.97 -1.56
CA ALA A 167 19.10 -2.97 -2.16
C ALA A 167 19.79 -2.07 -1.11
N ALA A 168 19.06 -1.67 -0.07
CA ALA A 168 19.62 -0.91 1.05
C ALA A 168 20.65 -1.74 1.82
N PHE A 169 20.33 -3.01 2.09
CA PHE A 169 21.26 -3.94 2.73
C PHE A 169 22.57 -4.08 1.94
N GLN A 170 22.51 -4.26 0.62
CA GLN A 170 23.70 -4.31 -0.22
C GLN A 170 24.52 -3.02 -0.11
N ARG A 171 23.87 -1.86 -0.21
CA ARG A 171 24.54 -0.56 -0.16
C ARG A 171 25.26 -0.31 1.18
N GLU A 172 24.64 -0.72 2.29
CA GLU A 172 25.10 -0.38 3.64
C GLU A 172 26.05 -1.43 4.21
N PHE A 173 25.85 -2.72 3.89
CA PHE A 173 26.57 -3.82 4.55
C PHE A 173 27.51 -4.61 3.62
N ASP A 174 27.36 -4.57 2.30
CA ASP A 174 28.31 -5.29 1.42
C ASP A 174 29.77 -4.82 1.57
N PRO A 175 30.09 -3.51 1.74
CA PRO A 175 31.46 -3.07 1.97
C PRO A 175 32.08 -3.68 3.24
N GLU A 176 31.29 -3.83 4.29
CA GLU A 176 31.71 -4.39 5.58
C GLU A 176 31.81 -5.92 5.54
N LEU A 177 31.00 -6.57 4.70
CA LEU A 177 30.97 -8.02 4.56
C LEU A 177 32.06 -8.56 3.61
N ALA A 178 32.57 -7.74 2.68
CA ALA A 178 33.58 -8.16 1.70
C ALA A 178 34.84 -8.83 2.31
N PRO A 179 35.43 -8.35 3.42
CA PRO A 179 36.57 -9.01 4.07
C PRO A 179 36.22 -10.38 4.67
N TYR A 180 34.98 -10.56 5.15
CA TYR A 180 34.51 -11.82 5.72
C TYR A 180 34.15 -12.85 4.64
N GLN A 181 33.65 -12.39 3.49
CA GLN A 181 33.39 -13.24 2.32
C GLN A 181 34.69 -13.74 1.68
N ALA A 182 35.72 -12.90 1.59
CA ALA A 182 37.03 -13.28 1.06
C ALA A 182 37.76 -14.33 1.92
N ARG A 183 37.42 -14.41 3.22
CA ARG A 183 38.00 -15.36 4.17
C ARG A 183 37.27 -16.70 4.26
N ARG A 184 36.08 -16.84 3.63
CA ARG A 184 35.42 -18.14 3.56
C ARG A 184 36.16 -19.02 2.54
N PRO A 185 36.73 -20.17 2.92
CA PRO A 185 37.26 -21.10 1.95
C PRO A 185 36.13 -21.47 1.00
N ARG A 186 36.35 -21.29 -0.32
CA ARG A 186 35.47 -21.81 -1.36
C ARG A 186 35.34 -23.31 -1.12
N GLN A 187 34.29 -23.74 -0.42
CA GLN A 187 33.99 -25.16 -0.29
C GLN A 187 33.86 -25.69 -1.71
N GLY A 188 34.79 -26.59 -2.04
CA GLY A 188 35.13 -26.99 -3.38
C GLY A 188 33.91 -27.28 -4.23
N GLY A 189 33.97 -26.81 -5.47
CA GLY A 189 32.94 -27.05 -6.46
C GLY A 189 32.52 -28.51 -6.43
N ARG A 190 31.20 -28.73 -6.31
CA ARG A 190 30.61 -30.02 -6.64
C ARG A 190 30.97 -30.28 -8.09
N ARG A 191 31.96 -31.13 -8.29
CA ARG A 191 32.35 -31.69 -9.58
C ARG A 191 31.12 -32.43 -10.07
N PHE A 192 30.51 -31.96 -11.16
CA PHE A 192 29.50 -32.74 -11.86
C PHE A 192 30.21 -33.93 -12.49
N ASP A 193 29.92 -35.13 -11.99
CA ASP A 193 30.31 -36.39 -12.60
C ASP A 193 29.19 -36.82 -13.56
N PHE A 194 29.54 -37.07 -14.82
CA PHE A 194 28.61 -37.41 -15.90
C PHE A 194 28.55 -38.92 -16.16
N ASN A 195 29.14 -39.77 -15.30
CA ASN A 195 29.32 -41.18 -15.63
C ASN A 195 29.04 -42.15 -14.47
N SER A 196 27.79 -42.64 -14.41
CA SER A 196 27.43 -43.98 -13.89
C SER A 196 26.00 -44.33 -14.26
#